data_AF-A0AAU6LE10-F1
#
_entry.id   AF-A0AAU6LE10-F1
#
_cell.length_a   1.000
_cell.length_b   1.000
_cell.length_c   1.000
_cell.angle_alpha   90.00
_cell.angle_beta   90.00
_cell.angle_gamma   90.00
#
_symmetry.space_group_name_H-M   'P 1'
#
loop_
_entity.id
_entity.type
_entity.pdbx_description
1 polymer ?
#
loop_
_entity_poly.entity_id
_entity_poly.type
_entity_poly.pdbx_seq_one_letter_code
_entity_poly.pdbx_strand_id
1 'polypeptide(L)'
;MTNRGAHGVDQDFNELWEALPAGIRTQVDGYVLQDGLMRAINLVWEAGRARGIGLREAQNIVHLRYVHLGDRVARTPDDPIDLDSLAALAHGIRAKVVAVEAVWDGDTVHGWFVNLLAITDDPAGQKGLATIYWGAAERALDGADTGGLHHPSAAAATRAGTALAAHLGVPFHFASPDTPDDEAPRWRP
;
A
#
# COMPACT_ATOMS: atom_id res chain seq x y z
N MET A 1 -10.23 14.72 28.64
CA MET A 1 -10.33 15.70 27.54
C MET A 1 -10.67 14.92 26.27
N THR A 2 -11.94 14.95 25.89
CA THR A 2 -12.50 14.17 24.78
C THR A 2 -12.14 14.82 23.44
N ASN A 3 -11.71 13.97 22.52
CA ASN A 3 -11.27 14.26 21.16
C ASN A 3 -12.44 14.85 20.34
N ARG A 4 -12.61 16.18 20.39
CA ARG A 4 -13.70 16.91 19.70
C ARG A 4 -13.33 17.31 18.26
N GLY A 5 -12.13 16.96 17.78
CA GLY A 5 -11.62 17.36 16.47
C GLY A 5 -12.01 16.41 15.32
N ALA A 6 -11.96 15.10 15.54
CA ALA A 6 -12.21 14.11 14.47
C ALA A 6 -13.69 14.08 14.03
N HIS A 7 -14.62 14.16 15.00
CA HIS A 7 -16.06 14.09 14.70
C HIS A 7 -16.61 15.28 13.89
N GLY A 8 -15.98 16.46 13.96
CA GLY A 8 -16.41 17.62 13.18
C GLY A 8 -16.00 17.52 11.71
N VAL A 9 -14.78 17.05 11.48
CA VAL A 9 -14.20 16.90 10.13
C VAL A 9 -14.95 15.82 9.33
N ASP A 10 -15.34 14.71 9.96
CA ASP A 10 -16.12 13.66 9.31
C ASP A 10 -17.55 14.10 8.98
N GLN A 11 -18.13 15.00 9.78
CA GLN A 11 -19.43 15.62 9.48
C GLN A 11 -19.34 16.54 8.26
N ASP A 12 -18.30 17.38 8.18
CA ASP A 12 -18.07 18.27 7.04
C ASP A 12 -17.92 17.50 5.71
N PHE A 13 -17.22 16.37 5.71
CA PHE A 13 -17.08 15.55 4.50
C PHE A 13 -18.36 14.79 4.13
N ASN A 14 -19.17 14.38 5.11
CA ASN A 14 -20.47 13.78 4.83
C ASN A 14 -21.45 14.80 4.23
N GLU A 15 -21.41 16.06 4.68
CA GLU A 15 -22.21 17.13 4.07
C GLU A 15 -21.77 17.43 2.63
N LEU A 16 -20.47 17.48 2.36
CA LEU A 16 -19.93 17.62 1.01
C LEU A 16 -20.31 16.43 0.11
N TRP A 17 -20.32 15.22 0.65
CA TRP A 17 -20.81 14.03 -0.04
C TRP A 17 -22.29 14.15 -0.41
N GLU A 18 -23.17 14.48 0.55
CA GLU A 18 -24.61 14.60 0.30
C GLU A 18 -24.96 15.73 -0.68
N ALA A 19 -24.11 16.76 -0.77
CA ALA A 19 -24.24 17.84 -1.74
C ALA A 19 -23.93 17.42 -3.19
N LEU A 20 -23.28 16.27 -3.42
CA LEU A 20 -23.04 15.76 -4.77
C LEU A 20 -24.34 15.22 -5.40
N PRO A 21 -24.53 15.38 -6.72
CA PRO A 21 -25.69 14.83 -7.41
C PRO A 21 -25.84 13.33 -7.15
N ALA A 22 -27.08 12.86 -6.94
CA ALA A 22 -27.33 11.45 -6.60
C ALA A 22 -26.73 10.47 -7.62
N GLY A 23 -26.77 10.81 -8.92
CA GLY A 23 -26.14 9.98 -9.96
C GLY A 23 -24.62 9.89 -9.84
N ILE A 24 -23.95 10.96 -9.39
CA ILE A 24 -22.51 10.97 -9.12
C ILE A 24 -22.21 10.10 -7.91
N ARG A 25 -22.98 10.24 -6.83
CA ARG A 25 -22.82 9.41 -5.63
C ARG A 25 -22.93 7.91 -5.95
N THR A 26 -23.95 7.51 -6.71
CA THR A 26 -24.11 6.12 -7.15
C THR A 26 -22.91 5.61 -7.96
N GLN A 27 -22.36 6.43 -8.86
CA GLN A 27 -21.19 6.05 -9.66
C GLN A 27 -19.92 5.96 -8.81
N VAL A 28 -19.72 6.88 -7.87
CA VAL A 28 -18.59 6.85 -6.93
C VAL A 28 -18.64 5.58 -6.09
N ASP A 29 -19.79 5.27 -5.49
CA ASP A 29 -19.95 4.02 -4.74
C ASP A 29 -19.74 2.79 -5.63
N GLY A 30 -20.15 2.83 -6.89
CA GLY A 30 -19.88 1.79 -7.87
C GLY A 30 -18.38 1.57 -8.12
N TYR A 31 -17.59 2.65 -8.22
CA TYR A 31 -16.13 2.53 -8.32
C TYR A 31 -15.52 2.03 -7.02
N VAL A 32 -15.96 2.51 -5.86
CA VAL A 32 -15.45 2.04 -4.56
C VAL A 32 -15.72 0.55 -4.36
N LEU A 33 -16.92 0.06 -4.72
CA LEU A 33 -17.25 -1.37 -4.65
C LEU A 33 -16.35 -2.24 -5.53
N GLN A 34 -15.79 -1.69 -6.60
CA GLN A 34 -14.85 -2.36 -7.52
C GLN A 34 -13.38 -2.06 -7.18
N ASP A 35 -13.12 -1.49 -6.00
CA ASP A 35 -11.79 -1.07 -5.57
C ASP A 35 -11.09 -0.04 -6.50
N GLY A 36 -11.89 0.78 -7.18
CA GLY A 36 -11.46 1.78 -8.16
C GLY A 36 -11.14 3.15 -7.56
N LEU A 37 -10.26 3.22 -6.56
CA LEU A 37 -9.96 4.44 -5.79
C LEU A 37 -9.72 5.69 -6.65
N MET A 38 -8.78 5.63 -7.61
CA MET A 38 -8.43 6.81 -8.42
C MET A 38 -9.58 7.27 -9.32
N ARG A 39 -10.40 6.33 -9.81
CA ARG A 39 -11.60 6.67 -10.61
C ARG A 39 -12.66 7.35 -9.75
N ALA A 40 -12.84 6.87 -8.52
CA ALA A 40 -13.74 7.48 -7.55
C ALA A 40 -13.27 8.90 -7.17
N ILE A 41 -11.97 9.07 -6.84
CA ILE A 41 -11.40 10.39 -6.49
C ILE A 41 -11.56 11.37 -7.64
N ASN A 42 -11.18 10.96 -8.86
CA ASN A 42 -11.29 11.85 -10.01
C ASN A 42 -12.74 12.29 -10.25
N LEU A 43 -13.69 11.37 -10.12
CA LEU A 43 -15.11 11.68 -10.30
C LEU A 43 -15.65 12.65 -9.24
N VAL A 44 -15.28 12.46 -7.96
CA VAL A 44 -15.65 13.40 -6.88
C VAL A 44 -15.01 14.76 -7.13
N TRP A 45 -13.72 14.79 -7.47
CA TRP A 45 -12.99 16.02 -7.73
C TRP A 45 -13.59 16.80 -8.91
N GLU A 46 -13.86 16.15 -10.03
CA GLU A 46 -14.46 16.80 -11.20
C GLU A 46 -15.87 17.32 -10.91
N ALA A 47 -16.73 16.51 -10.30
CA ALA A 47 -18.11 16.90 -9.97
C ALA A 47 -18.17 18.00 -8.90
N GLY A 48 -17.21 18.02 -7.98
CA GLY A 48 -17.14 18.93 -6.85
C GLY A 48 -16.36 20.23 -7.10
N ARG A 49 -15.54 20.28 -8.15
CA ARG A 49 -14.59 21.40 -8.38
C ARG A 49 -15.26 22.77 -8.40
N ALA A 50 -16.39 22.88 -9.11
CA ALA A 50 -17.13 24.15 -9.21
C ALA A 50 -17.68 24.65 -7.86
N ARG A 51 -17.69 23.78 -6.84
CA ARG A 51 -18.16 24.04 -5.47
C ARG A 51 -17.01 24.13 -4.47
N GLY A 52 -15.76 24.15 -4.94
CA GLY A 52 -14.58 24.30 -4.10
C GLY A 52 -14.05 23.00 -3.49
N ILE A 53 -14.54 21.82 -3.92
CA ILE A 53 -13.95 20.54 -3.50
C ILE A 53 -12.57 20.42 -4.14
N GLY A 54 -11.53 20.47 -3.32
CA GLY A 54 -10.15 20.21 -3.72
C GLY A 54 -9.85 18.71 -3.78
N LEU A 55 -8.64 18.38 -4.24
CA LEU A 55 -8.22 16.99 -4.38
C LEU A 55 -8.18 16.25 -3.03
N ARG A 56 -7.73 16.93 -1.98
CA ARG A 56 -7.65 16.36 -0.62
C ARG A 56 -9.04 16.07 -0.05
N GLU A 57 -9.99 16.98 -0.27
CA GLU A 57 -11.37 16.78 0.15
C GLU A 57 -12.00 15.61 -0.63
N ALA A 58 -11.72 15.49 -1.93
CA ALA A 58 -12.16 14.35 -2.74
C ALA A 58 -11.56 13.02 -2.24
N GLN A 59 -10.27 13.00 -1.90
CA GLN A 59 -9.61 11.84 -1.29
C GLN A 59 -10.30 11.43 0.02
N ASN A 60 -10.56 12.38 0.92
CA ASN A 60 -11.21 12.10 2.20
C ASN A 60 -12.64 11.60 2.03
N ILE A 61 -13.42 12.21 1.13
CA ILE A 61 -14.79 11.74 0.81
C ILE A 61 -14.74 10.28 0.36
N VAL A 62 -13.87 9.94 -0.59
CA VAL A 62 -13.75 8.57 -1.10
C VAL A 62 -13.24 7.61 -0.04
N HIS A 63 -12.27 8.02 0.80
CA HIS A 63 -11.83 7.23 1.96
C HIS A 63 -13.01 6.88 2.87
N LEU A 64 -13.86 7.85 3.22
CA LEU A 64 -15.05 7.61 4.02
C LEU A 64 -16.05 6.68 3.31
N ARG A 65 -16.12 6.68 1.98
CA ARG A 65 -16.93 5.70 1.23
C ARG A 65 -16.36 4.28 1.34
N TYR A 66 -15.04 4.12 1.27
CA TYR A 66 -14.37 2.84 1.50
C TYR A 66 -14.64 2.31 2.92
N VAL A 67 -14.59 3.18 3.93
CA VAL A 67 -14.94 2.83 5.32
C VAL A 67 -16.41 2.44 5.42
N HIS A 68 -17.32 3.22 4.83
CA HIS A 68 -18.76 2.98 4.88
C HIS A 68 -19.19 1.68 4.18
N LEU A 69 -18.58 1.35 3.04
CA LEU A 69 -18.90 0.15 2.27
C LEU A 69 -18.21 -1.10 2.82
N GLY A 70 -17.07 -0.95 3.50
CA GLY A 70 -16.40 -2.00 4.27
C GLY A 70 -16.19 -3.28 3.46
N ASP A 71 -16.63 -4.41 4.01
CA ASP A 71 -16.48 -5.76 3.42
C ASP A 71 -17.24 -5.95 2.10
N ARG A 72 -18.10 -5.00 1.70
CA ARG A 72 -18.77 -5.04 0.40
C ARG A 72 -17.85 -4.65 -0.75
N VAL A 73 -16.73 -4.01 -0.45
CA VAL A 73 -15.71 -3.65 -1.44
C VAL A 73 -15.01 -4.92 -1.92
N ALA A 74 -15.01 -5.17 -3.22
CA ALA A 74 -14.25 -6.23 -3.85
C ALA A 74 -12.76 -5.85 -3.92
N ARG A 75 -12.11 -5.78 -2.74
CA ARG A 75 -10.71 -5.37 -2.63
C ARG A 75 -9.81 -6.25 -3.47
N THR A 76 -8.90 -5.62 -4.20
CA THR A 76 -7.77 -6.28 -4.81
C THR A 76 -6.99 -6.98 -3.69
N PRO A 77 -6.74 -8.29 -3.77
CA PRO A 77 -5.91 -8.98 -2.78
C PRO A 77 -4.53 -8.33 -2.70
N ASP A 78 -3.97 -8.24 -1.49
CA ASP A 78 -2.57 -7.83 -1.34
C ASP A 78 -1.64 -8.86 -2.01
N ASP A 79 -0.43 -8.44 -2.34
CA ASP A 79 0.60 -9.36 -2.82
C ASP A 79 0.92 -10.41 -1.74
N PRO A 80 1.05 -11.70 -2.12
CA PRO A 80 1.38 -12.74 -1.16
C PRO A 80 2.83 -12.59 -0.69
N ILE A 81 3.03 -12.57 0.63
CA ILE A 81 4.35 -12.40 1.25
C ILE A 81 4.79 -13.63 2.08
N ASP A 82 4.08 -14.74 1.95
CA ASP A 82 4.52 -16.03 2.48
C ASP A 82 5.68 -16.60 1.63
N LEU A 83 6.49 -17.45 2.25
CA LEU A 83 7.70 -17.97 1.62
C LEU A 83 7.41 -18.77 0.35
N ASP A 84 6.36 -19.59 0.34
CA ASP A 84 6.07 -20.48 -0.80
C ASP A 84 5.67 -19.65 -2.03
N SER A 85 4.80 -18.66 -1.86
CA SER A 85 4.42 -17.74 -2.94
C SER A 85 5.61 -16.94 -3.47
N LEU A 86 6.43 -16.38 -2.57
CA LEU A 86 7.62 -15.61 -2.96
C LEU A 86 8.67 -16.47 -3.66
N ALA A 87 8.88 -17.70 -3.19
CA ALA A 87 9.79 -18.65 -3.82
C ALA A 87 9.27 -19.06 -5.21
N ALA A 88 7.96 -19.28 -5.37
CA ALA A 88 7.37 -19.56 -6.68
C ALA A 88 7.57 -18.40 -7.66
N LEU A 89 7.38 -17.15 -7.22
CA LEU A 89 7.64 -15.96 -8.02
C LEU A 89 9.12 -15.85 -8.41
N ALA A 90 10.04 -16.06 -7.45
CA ALA A 90 11.47 -16.02 -7.69
C ALA A 90 11.93 -17.10 -8.68
N HIS A 91 11.42 -18.33 -8.56
CA HIS A 91 11.71 -19.42 -9.50
C HIS A 91 11.17 -19.16 -10.92
N GLY A 92 10.13 -18.34 -11.05
CA GLY A 92 9.60 -17.90 -12.36
C GLY A 92 10.52 -16.93 -13.10
N ILE A 93 11.52 -16.35 -12.43
CA ILE A 93 12.47 -15.42 -13.02
C ILE A 93 13.50 -16.21 -13.83
N ARG A 94 13.60 -15.90 -15.14
CA ARG A 94 14.55 -16.57 -16.05
C ARG A 94 16.01 -16.22 -15.78
N ALA A 95 16.26 -15.01 -15.29
CA ALA A 95 17.60 -14.53 -14.94
C ALA A 95 17.99 -15.07 -13.56
N LYS A 96 19.29 -15.19 -13.29
CA LYS A 96 19.75 -15.72 -12.01
C LYS A 96 19.57 -14.66 -10.93
N VAL A 97 18.85 -15.01 -9.87
CA VAL A 97 18.69 -14.15 -8.69
C VAL A 97 20.00 -14.15 -7.89
N VAL A 98 20.49 -12.95 -7.55
CA VAL A 98 21.76 -12.74 -6.82
C VAL A 98 21.58 -12.07 -5.47
N ALA A 99 20.44 -11.43 -5.24
CA ALA A 99 20.06 -10.87 -3.94
C ALA A 99 18.55 -10.70 -3.87
N VAL A 100 18.02 -10.64 -2.65
CA VAL A 100 16.69 -10.12 -2.35
C VAL A 100 16.87 -8.73 -1.74
N GLU A 101 16.16 -7.75 -2.25
CA GLU A 101 16.25 -6.36 -1.79
C GLU A 101 14.88 -5.87 -1.31
N ALA A 102 14.85 -5.20 -0.17
CA ALA A 102 13.70 -4.41 0.27
C ALA A 102 14.03 -2.91 0.11
N VAL A 103 13.11 -2.17 -0.49
CA VAL A 103 13.24 -0.72 -0.70
C VAL A 103 11.98 0.00 -0.26
N TRP A 104 12.16 1.16 0.37
CA TRP A 104 11.05 2.07 0.59
C TRP A 104 10.58 2.67 -0.72
N ASP A 105 9.29 2.93 -0.76
CA ASP A 105 8.62 3.73 -1.77
C ASP A 105 7.40 4.37 -1.09
N GLY A 106 6.84 5.39 -1.71
CA GLY A 106 5.73 6.11 -1.11
C GLY A 106 4.91 6.85 -2.13
N ASP A 107 3.61 6.90 -1.85
CA ASP A 107 2.70 7.72 -2.62
C ASP A 107 1.72 8.44 -1.69
N THR A 108 0.96 9.37 -2.28
CA THR A 108 -0.02 10.17 -1.53
C THR A 108 -1.23 9.39 -1.02
N VAL A 109 -1.42 8.16 -1.47
CA VAL A 109 -2.57 7.30 -1.18
C VAL A 109 -2.25 6.31 -0.06
N HIS A 110 -1.12 5.62 -0.15
CA HIS A 110 -0.71 4.53 0.72
C HIS A 110 0.30 4.97 1.77
N GLY A 111 0.82 6.20 1.68
CA GLY A 111 1.92 6.66 2.51
C GLY A 111 3.19 5.88 2.16
N TRP A 112 4.01 5.56 3.16
CA TRP A 112 5.20 4.74 2.99
C TRP A 112 4.87 3.25 2.95
N PHE A 113 5.47 2.55 2.00
CA PHE A 113 5.38 1.10 1.86
C PHE A 113 6.72 0.52 1.39
N VAL A 114 6.85 -0.81 1.44
CA VAL A 114 8.09 -1.48 1.05
C VAL A 114 7.85 -2.35 -0.16
N ASN A 115 8.68 -2.18 -1.20
CA ASN A 115 8.74 -3.09 -2.33
C ASN A 115 9.81 -4.16 -2.06
N LEU A 116 9.45 -5.43 -2.17
CA LEU A 116 10.37 -6.56 -2.13
C LEU A 116 10.75 -6.94 -3.56
N LEU A 117 12.05 -7.01 -3.84
CA LEU A 117 12.62 -7.16 -5.17
C LEU A 117 13.56 -8.37 -5.20
N ALA A 118 13.57 -9.08 -6.33
CA ALA A 118 14.66 -9.97 -6.71
C ALA A 118 15.63 -9.20 -7.60
N ILE A 119 16.89 -9.13 -7.20
CA ILE A 119 17.97 -8.58 -8.02
C ILE A 119 18.57 -9.70 -8.86
N THR A 120 18.73 -9.47 -10.16
CA THR A 120 19.18 -10.50 -11.10
C THR A 120 20.53 -10.16 -11.70
N ASP A 121 21.33 -11.20 -11.98
CA ASP A 121 22.44 -11.16 -12.93
C ASP A 121 22.02 -11.85 -14.26
N ASP A 122 22.70 -11.48 -15.34
CA ASP A 122 22.58 -12.06 -16.68
C ASP A 122 21.14 -12.40 -17.17
N PRO A 123 20.35 -11.40 -17.63
CA PRO A 123 20.66 -9.98 -17.66
C PRO A 123 20.51 -9.29 -16.29
N ALA A 124 21.38 -8.30 -16.05
CA ALA A 124 21.31 -7.47 -14.87
C ALA A 124 19.97 -6.71 -14.79
N GLY A 125 19.33 -6.72 -13.63
CA GLY A 125 18.06 -6.03 -13.44
C GLY A 125 17.41 -6.28 -12.07
N GLN A 126 16.16 -5.85 -11.95
CA GLN A 126 15.32 -6.09 -10.78
C GLN A 126 13.94 -6.59 -11.22
N LYS A 127 13.33 -7.45 -10.41
CA LYS A 127 11.95 -7.93 -10.56
C LYS A 127 11.19 -7.74 -9.27
N GLY A 128 10.00 -7.14 -9.35
CA GLY A 128 9.11 -7.02 -8.20
C GLY A 128 8.59 -8.39 -7.78
N LEU A 129 8.63 -8.66 -6.48
CA LEU A 129 8.08 -9.87 -5.87
C LEU A 129 6.78 -9.54 -5.12
N ALA A 130 6.78 -8.45 -4.35
CA ALA A 130 5.60 -8.00 -3.61
C ALA A 130 5.72 -6.51 -3.24
N THR A 131 4.59 -5.82 -3.15
CA THR A 131 4.44 -4.50 -2.52
C THR A 131 3.73 -4.66 -1.18
N ILE A 132 4.35 -4.17 -0.11
CA ILE A 132 3.94 -4.41 1.27
C ILE A 132 3.42 -3.12 1.89
N TYR A 133 2.11 -2.88 1.73
CA TYR A 133 1.41 -1.78 2.38
C TYR A 133 1.21 -2.03 3.87
N TRP A 134 1.01 -0.95 4.64
CA TRP A 134 0.81 -0.99 6.09
C TRP A 134 -0.23 -2.04 6.52
N GLY A 135 -1.43 -1.99 5.95
CA GLY A 135 -2.51 -2.90 6.32
C GLY A 135 -2.22 -4.37 5.98
N ALA A 136 -1.54 -4.63 4.86
CA ALA A 136 -1.11 -5.97 4.48
C ALA A 136 -0.07 -6.50 5.48
N ALA A 137 0.86 -5.64 5.88
CA ALA A 137 1.88 -5.97 6.87
C ALA A 137 1.27 -6.27 8.24
N GLU A 138 0.34 -5.46 8.73
CA GLU A 138 -0.36 -5.72 10.01
C GLU A 138 -1.06 -7.08 10.03
N ARG A 139 -1.78 -7.41 8.94
CA ARG A 139 -2.43 -8.72 8.79
C ARG A 139 -1.41 -9.84 8.80
N ALA A 140 -0.34 -9.73 8.01
CA ALA A 140 0.67 -10.78 7.92
C ALA A 140 1.46 -10.97 9.22
N LEU A 141 1.63 -9.90 10.01
CA LEU A 141 2.29 -9.96 11.30
C LEU A 141 1.38 -10.53 12.40
N ASP A 142 0.10 -10.83 12.13
CA ASP A 142 -0.87 -11.39 13.08
C ASP A 142 -0.96 -10.59 14.40
N GLY A 143 -0.76 -9.27 14.34
CA GLY A 143 -0.72 -8.42 15.53
C GLY A 143 0.46 -8.71 16.47
N ALA A 144 1.51 -9.39 15.99
CA ALA A 144 2.77 -9.48 16.72
C ALA A 144 3.26 -8.07 17.04
N ASP A 145 3.47 -7.81 18.33
CA ASP A 145 3.96 -6.53 18.81
C ASP A 145 5.34 -6.27 18.18
N THR A 146 5.41 -5.36 17.21
CA THR A 146 6.66 -4.89 16.61
C THR A 146 7.43 -3.96 17.56
N GLY A 147 7.02 -3.89 18.83
CA GLY A 147 7.59 -3.03 19.85
C GLY A 147 7.28 -1.56 19.63
N GLY A 148 6.31 -1.24 18.76
CA GLY A 148 5.93 0.12 18.37
C GLY A 148 7.03 0.96 17.69
N LEU A 149 8.23 0.39 17.51
CA LEU A 149 9.43 1.08 17.04
C LEU A 149 9.71 0.88 15.56
N HIS A 150 9.17 -0.19 14.95
CA HIS A 150 9.40 -0.49 13.54
C HIS A 150 8.10 -0.36 12.74
N HIS A 151 8.19 0.34 11.61
CA HIS A 151 7.08 0.45 10.66
C HIS A 151 6.65 -0.97 10.20
N PRO A 152 5.36 -1.35 10.27
CA PRO A 152 4.91 -2.71 9.98
C PRO A 152 5.37 -3.24 8.63
N SER A 153 5.28 -2.42 7.57
CA SER A 153 5.80 -2.80 6.23
C SER A 153 7.27 -3.20 6.26
N ALA A 154 8.11 -2.51 7.02
CA ALA A 154 9.53 -2.84 7.16
C ALA A 154 9.74 -4.14 7.92
N ALA A 155 9.02 -4.34 9.02
CA ALA A 155 9.09 -5.58 9.80
C ALA A 155 8.66 -6.80 8.95
N ALA A 156 7.55 -6.67 8.22
CA ALA A 156 7.06 -7.70 7.32
C ALA A 156 8.04 -7.97 6.16
N ALA A 157 8.57 -6.92 5.53
CA ALA A 157 9.57 -7.04 4.47
C ALA A 157 10.87 -7.70 4.95
N THR A 158 11.37 -7.31 6.12
CA THR A 158 12.56 -7.93 6.72
C THR A 158 12.34 -9.41 6.98
N ARG A 159 11.19 -9.78 7.56
CA ARG A 159 10.87 -11.19 7.84
C ARG A 159 10.75 -12.02 6.56
N ALA A 160 9.96 -11.55 5.60
CA ALA A 160 9.71 -12.25 4.35
C ALA A 160 10.96 -12.31 3.47
N GLY A 161 11.66 -11.17 3.31
CA GLY A 161 12.87 -11.05 2.51
C GLY A 161 14.03 -11.87 3.06
N THR A 162 14.24 -11.88 4.39
CA THR A 162 15.27 -12.74 5.02
C THR A 162 14.97 -14.22 4.79
N ALA A 163 13.71 -14.63 4.96
CA ALA A 163 13.32 -16.02 4.75
C ALA A 163 13.52 -16.46 3.29
N LEU A 164 13.12 -15.62 2.33
CA LEU A 164 13.32 -15.88 0.91
C LEU A 164 14.81 -15.94 0.53
N ALA A 165 15.60 -14.98 1.00
CA ALA A 165 17.03 -14.93 0.73
C ALA A 165 17.76 -16.18 1.25
N ALA A 166 17.41 -16.62 2.47
CA ALA A 166 17.91 -17.86 3.03
C ALA A 166 17.50 -19.09 2.20
N HIS A 167 16.24 -19.14 1.73
CA HIS A 167 15.75 -20.22 0.87
C HIS A 167 16.50 -20.31 -0.47
N LEU A 168 16.81 -19.15 -1.07
CA LEU A 168 17.52 -19.07 -2.36
C LEU A 168 19.05 -19.17 -2.22
N GLY A 169 19.59 -19.08 -1.00
CA GLY A 169 21.03 -19.05 -0.75
C GLY A 169 21.73 -17.76 -1.22
N VAL A 170 21.02 -16.64 -1.19
CA VAL A 170 21.50 -15.31 -1.63
C VAL A 170 21.43 -14.30 -0.46
N PRO A 171 22.15 -13.17 -0.50
CA PRO A 171 22.02 -12.13 0.51
C PRO A 171 20.65 -11.42 0.49
N PHE A 172 20.23 -10.93 1.65
CA PHE A 172 19.15 -9.96 1.82
C PHE A 172 19.73 -8.57 2.09
N HIS A 173 19.20 -7.53 1.43
CA HIS A 173 19.58 -6.14 1.63
C HIS A 173 18.35 -5.27 1.93
N PHE A 174 18.42 -4.50 3.01
CA PHE A 174 17.47 -3.42 3.29
C PHE A 174 18.24 -2.27 3.94
N ALA A 175 18.43 -1.18 3.20
CA ALA A 175 19.35 -0.13 3.59
C ALA A 175 18.90 0.70 4.80
N SER A 176 17.59 0.91 4.97
CA SER A 176 17.03 1.76 6.02
C SER A 176 15.75 1.15 6.63
N PRO A 177 15.83 -0.02 7.29
CA PRO A 177 14.63 -0.68 7.83
C PRO A 177 13.90 0.13 8.92
N ASP A 178 14.63 1.01 9.60
CA ASP A 178 14.11 1.78 10.75
C ASP A 178 13.51 3.14 10.36
N THR A 179 13.83 3.65 9.17
CA THR A 179 13.37 4.97 8.72
C THR A 179 13.04 4.92 7.23
N PRO A 180 11.80 5.27 6.83
CA PRO A 180 11.45 5.38 5.43
C PRO A 180 12.39 6.34 4.67
N ASP A 181 13.02 5.81 3.62
CA ASP A 181 13.97 6.51 2.75
C ASP A 181 14.03 5.81 1.39
N ASP A 182 13.40 6.39 0.38
CA ASP A 182 13.35 5.91 -1.01
C ASP A 182 14.63 6.22 -1.80
N GLU A 183 15.50 7.06 -1.27
CA GLU A 183 16.81 7.41 -1.84
C GLU A 183 17.95 6.59 -1.21
N ALA A 184 17.63 5.67 -0.29
CA ALA A 184 18.60 4.86 0.41
C ALA A 184 19.47 4.03 -0.57
N PRO A 185 20.77 3.80 -0.24
CA PRO A 185 21.66 3.09 -1.13
C PRO A 185 21.15 1.70 -1.53
N ARG A 186 20.98 1.52 -2.84
CA ARG A 186 20.59 0.25 -3.46
C ARG A 186 21.69 -0.80 -3.36
N TRP A 187 21.29 -2.07 -3.36
CA TRP A 187 22.21 -3.21 -3.37
C TRP A 187 23.16 -3.13 -4.58
N ARG A 188 24.44 -3.44 -4.32
CA ARG A 188 25.47 -3.57 -5.35
C ARG A 188 26.19 -4.91 -5.17
N PRO A 189 26.48 -5.65 -6.26
CA PRO A 189 27.27 -6.89 -6.21
C PRO A 189 28.71 -6.68 -5.71
#